data_AF-A0A9N9EC83-F1
#
_entry.id   AF-A0A9N9EC83-F1
#
_cell.length_a   1.000
_cell.length_b   1.000
_cell.length_c   1.000
_cell.angle_alpha   90.00
_cell.angle_beta   90.00
_cell.angle_gamma   90.00
#
_symmetry.space_group_name_H-M   'P 1'
#
loop_
_entity.id
_entity.type
_entity.pdbx_description
1 polymer ?
#
loop_
_entity_poly.entity_id
_entity_poly.type
_entity_poly.pdbx_seq_one_letter_code
_entity_poly.pdbx_strand_id
1 'polypeptide(L)'
;MAGRRQEKNKATALPLPPPQNAPERPENSEQQITAFWAIQLNNVKLWVHLEGHARAKKVGVANAKDLDDLTPILQSKFQSLRSVEQADIQFFVRKSHTNPLPPGTTIEEIQANNTDKVPLIVRYPLSNDTVGIEVTHIKSHIKISLAHSTGT
;
A
#
# COMPACT_ATOMS: atom_id res chain seq x y z
N MET A 1 18.32 54.38 -77.38
CA MET A 1 19.58 53.91 -76.79
C MET A 1 19.63 54.36 -75.33
N ALA A 2 20.01 53.44 -74.44
CA ALA A 2 20.59 53.58 -73.08
C ALA A 2 20.01 54.66 -72.13
N GLY A 3 19.37 54.32 -71.01
CA GLY A 3 20.03 53.89 -69.74
C GLY A 3 20.29 55.13 -68.86
N ARG A 4 20.09 55.22 -67.54
CA ARG A 4 19.92 54.27 -66.42
C ARG A 4 19.19 54.97 -65.26
N ARG A 5 18.53 54.11 -64.47
CA ARG A 5 18.06 54.16 -63.08
C ARG A 5 18.59 55.28 -62.17
N GLN A 6 17.67 55.88 -61.40
CA GLN A 6 17.92 56.21 -60.00
C GLN A 6 16.81 55.64 -59.11
N GLU A 7 17.28 55.07 -58.02
CA GLU A 7 16.67 54.14 -57.10
C GLU A 7 15.86 54.90 -56.05
N LYS A 8 14.53 54.72 -56.04
CA LYS A 8 13.69 55.16 -54.93
C LYS A 8 13.80 54.14 -53.82
N ASN A 9 14.52 54.48 -52.76
CA ASN A 9 14.46 53.78 -51.48
C ASN A 9 13.05 53.91 -50.90
N LYS A 10 12.17 52.95 -51.23
CA LYS A 10 10.89 52.78 -50.55
C LYS A 10 11.13 51.76 -49.45
N ALA A 11 11.21 52.24 -48.21
CA ALA A 11 11.21 51.38 -47.04
C ALA A 11 9.90 50.57 -47.05
N THR A 12 10.00 49.28 -47.39
CA THR A 12 8.92 48.32 -47.24
C THR A 12 8.78 48.03 -45.75
N ALA A 13 7.82 48.69 -45.09
CA ALA A 13 7.36 48.25 -43.79
C ALA A 13 6.74 46.86 -43.97
N LEU A 14 7.36 45.84 -43.38
CA LEU A 14 6.79 44.50 -43.26
C LEU A 14 5.46 44.58 -42.49
N PRO A 15 4.42 43.82 -42.88
CA PRO A 15 3.19 43.77 -42.10
C PRO A 15 3.50 43.18 -40.72
N LEU A 16 3.00 43.84 -39.67
CA LEU A 16 3.05 43.34 -38.30
C LEU A 16 2.39 41.96 -38.25
N PRO A 17 2.99 40.96 -37.57
CA PRO A 17 2.30 39.70 -37.32
C PRO A 17 1.03 39.98 -36.49
N PRO A 18 -0.06 39.25 -36.73
CA PRO A 18 -1.28 39.37 -35.92
C PRO A 18 -0.94 39.09 -34.45
N PRO A 19 -1.66 39.70 -33.49
CA PRO A 19 -1.41 39.49 -32.07
C PRO A 19 -1.52 37.99 -31.78
N GLN A 20 -0.39 37.38 -31.41
CA GLN A 20 -0.40 36.02 -30.89
C GLN A 20 -1.20 36.06 -29.59
N ASN A 21 -2.25 35.24 -29.59
CA ASN A 21 -3.23 35.11 -28.54
C ASN A 21 -2.61 35.08 -27.14
N ALA A 22 -3.36 35.67 -26.21
CA ALA A 22 -3.16 35.60 -24.77
C ALA A 22 -2.72 34.20 -24.29
N PRO A 23 -1.93 34.10 -23.21
CA PRO A 23 -1.53 32.81 -22.67
C PRO A 23 -2.77 31.96 -22.40
N GLU A 24 -2.88 30.84 -23.10
CA GLU A 24 -3.90 29.84 -22.85
C GLU A 24 -3.84 29.46 -21.36
N ARG A 25 -4.98 29.66 -20.69
CA ARG A 25 -5.24 29.19 -19.33
C ARG A 25 -4.93 27.69 -19.29
N PRO A 26 -4.12 27.18 -18.34
CA PRO A 26 -3.83 25.77 -18.30
C PRO A 26 -5.07 25.00 -17.83
N GLU A 27 -5.85 24.47 -18.77
CA GLU A 27 -6.88 23.43 -18.50
C GLU A 27 -6.28 22.11 -17.98
N ASN A 28 -4.96 22.05 -17.87
CA ASN A 28 -4.22 20.84 -17.51
C ASN A 28 -3.87 20.76 -16.01
N SER A 29 -4.20 21.76 -15.18
CA SER A 29 -3.88 21.70 -13.74
C SER A 29 -4.75 20.71 -13.00
N GLU A 30 -6.07 20.69 -13.23
CA GLU A 30 -6.97 19.74 -12.58
C GLU A 30 -6.77 18.32 -13.10
N GLN A 31 -6.52 18.15 -14.41
CA GLN A 31 -6.20 16.85 -15.00
C GLN A 31 -4.84 16.33 -14.54
N GLN A 32 -3.81 17.19 -14.40
CA GLN A 32 -2.54 16.79 -13.80
C GLN A 32 -2.65 16.52 -12.31
N ILE A 33 -3.44 17.27 -11.55
CA ILE A 33 -3.69 16.98 -10.12
C ILE A 33 -4.42 15.64 -10.00
N THR A 34 -5.44 15.41 -10.83
CA THR A 34 -6.18 14.14 -10.85
C THR A 34 -5.30 12.98 -11.33
N ALA A 35 -4.44 13.20 -12.33
CA ALA A 35 -3.46 12.22 -12.79
C ALA A 35 -2.35 11.98 -11.74
N PHE A 36 -1.93 12.99 -10.98
CA PHE A 36 -0.95 12.86 -9.92
C PHE A 36 -1.51 12.07 -8.73
N TRP A 37 -2.80 12.23 -8.42
CA TRP A 37 -3.52 11.35 -7.49
C TRP A 37 -3.80 9.96 -8.08
N ALA A 38 -4.01 9.84 -9.40
CA ALA A 38 -4.26 8.57 -10.08
C ALA A 38 -2.99 7.72 -10.30
N ILE A 39 -1.82 8.34 -10.44
CA ILE A 39 -0.52 7.68 -10.64
C ILE A 39 0.02 7.09 -9.33
N GLN A 40 -0.51 7.48 -8.16
CA GLN A 40 -0.19 6.85 -6.88
C GLN A 40 -1.10 5.67 -6.52
N LEU A 41 -1.92 5.19 -7.46
CA LEU A 41 -2.63 3.92 -7.32
C LEU A 41 -1.74 2.78 -7.79
N ASN A 42 -0.63 2.54 -7.08
CA ASN A 42 -0.09 1.20 -7.01
C ASN A 42 -1.17 0.33 -6.36
N ASN A 43 -2.04 -0.23 -7.20
CA ASN A 43 -3.16 -1.10 -6.82
C ASN A 43 -2.62 -2.48 -6.43
N VAL A 44 -1.65 -2.48 -5.50
CA VAL A 44 -1.09 -3.69 -4.92
C VAL A 44 -2.20 -4.37 -4.13
N LYS A 45 -2.43 -5.64 -4.45
CA LYS A 45 -3.46 -6.46 -3.81
C LYS A 45 -2.80 -7.68 -3.21
N LEU A 46 -3.04 -7.91 -1.93
CA LEU A 46 -2.57 -9.08 -1.20
C LEU A 46 -3.75 -9.96 -0.79
N TRP A 47 -3.58 -11.26 -0.92
CA TRP A 47 -4.36 -12.27 -0.24
C TRP A 47 -3.95 -12.32 1.22
N VAL A 48 -4.90 -11.96 2.08
CA VAL A 48 -4.75 -11.89 3.53
C VAL A 48 -5.68 -12.93 4.16
N HIS A 49 -5.15 -13.74 5.04
CA HIS A 49 -5.91 -14.71 5.82
C HIS A 49 -5.85 -14.31 7.30
N LEU A 50 -6.98 -13.83 7.81
CA LEU A 50 -7.12 -13.69 9.26
C LEU A 50 -7.24 -15.08 9.85
N GLU A 51 -6.38 -15.40 10.79
CA GLU A 51 -6.48 -16.67 11.46
C GLU A 51 -7.79 -16.76 12.27
N GLY A 52 -8.33 -17.99 12.38
CA GLY A 52 -9.70 -18.23 12.86
C GLY A 52 -10.80 -17.96 11.84
N HIS A 53 -10.50 -17.39 10.66
CA HIS A 53 -11.48 -17.24 9.57
C HIS A 53 -11.35 -18.36 8.54
N ALA A 54 -12.48 -18.76 7.94
CA ALA A 54 -12.50 -19.90 7.01
C ALA A 54 -11.75 -19.67 5.68
N ARG A 55 -11.56 -18.40 5.24
CA ARG A 55 -11.03 -18.09 3.90
C ARG A 55 -10.16 -16.84 3.88
N ALA A 56 -9.14 -16.87 3.04
CA ALA A 56 -8.36 -15.68 2.70
C ALA A 56 -9.19 -14.69 1.86
N LYS A 57 -8.92 -13.40 2.02
CA LYS A 57 -9.55 -12.30 1.27
C LYS A 57 -8.51 -11.49 0.53
N LYS A 58 -8.83 -11.04 -0.68
CA LYS A 58 -7.97 -10.15 -1.46
C LYS A 58 -8.19 -8.71 -1.03
N VAL A 59 -7.13 -8.04 -0.63
CA VAL A 59 -7.13 -6.73 0.02
C VAL A 59 -6.21 -5.78 -0.73
N GLY A 60 -6.70 -4.60 -1.10
CA GLY A 60 -5.86 -3.54 -1.66
C GLY A 60 -5.05 -2.83 -0.58
N VAL A 61 -3.74 -2.73 -0.77
CA VAL A 61 -2.76 -2.22 0.21
C VAL A 61 -2.00 -1.02 -0.33
N ALA A 62 -2.72 -0.09 -0.97
CA ALA A 62 -2.14 1.09 -1.59
C ALA A 62 -1.25 1.85 -0.58
N ASN A 63 -0.08 2.28 -1.06
CA ASN A 63 0.91 3.06 -0.31
C ASN A 63 1.62 2.36 0.86
N ALA A 64 1.39 1.06 1.09
CA ALA A 64 2.16 0.31 2.08
C ALA A 64 3.52 -0.10 1.51
N LYS A 65 4.61 0.28 2.19
CA LYS A 65 5.98 -0.15 1.83
C LYS A 65 6.36 -1.44 2.52
N ASP A 66 5.96 -1.60 3.77
CA ASP A 66 6.28 -2.74 4.64
C ASP A 66 5.06 -3.18 5.48
N LEU A 67 5.29 -4.08 6.43
CA LEU A 67 4.23 -4.62 7.29
C LEU A 67 3.74 -3.62 8.34
N ASP A 68 4.56 -2.65 8.75
CA ASP A 68 4.14 -1.61 9.70
C ASP A 68 3.10 -0.70 9.04
N ASP A 69 3.34 -0.29 7.79
CA ASP A 69 2.37 0.47 6.99
C ASP A 69 1.09 -0.34 6.69
N LEU A 70 1.21 -1.66 6.62
CA LEU A 70 0.09 -2.56 6.31
C LEU A 70 -0.92 -2.67 7.45
N THR A 71 -0.45 -2.66 8.69
CA THR A 71 -1.29 -2.85 9.88
C THR A 71 -2.50 -1.91 9.94
N PRO A 72 -2.35 -0.57 9.86
CA PRO A 72 -3.49 0.34 9.90
C PRO A 72 -4.45 0.14 8.71
N ILE A 73 -3.94 -0.25 7.53
CA ILE A 73 -4.77 -0.56 6.37
C ILE A 73 -5.65 -1.78 6.66
N LEU A 74 -5.11 -2.82 7.28
CA LEU A 74 -5.88 -4.02 7.63
C LEU A 74 -6.90 -3.72 8.72
N GLN A 75 -6.55 -2.94 9.74
CA GLN A 75 -7.49 -2.50 10.79
C GLN A 75 -8.68 -1.74 10.21
N SER A 76 -8.47 -0.91 9.18
CA SER A 76 -9.58 -0.20 8.52
C SER A 76 -10.55 -1.15 7.79
N LYS A 77 -10.05 -2.27 7.26
CA LYS A 77 -10.80 -3.20 6.41
C LYS A 77 -11.42 -4.38 7.15
N PHE A 78 -10.80 -4.81 8.24
CA PHE A 78 -11.25 -5.95 9.02
C PHE A 78 -11.75 -5.49 10.37
N GLN A 79 -13.05 -5.67 10.60
CA GLN A 79 -13.69 -5.29 11.86
C GLN A 79 -13.02 -5.97 13.07
N SER A 80 -12.59 -7.24 12.91
CA SER A 80 -11.92 -8.02 13.96
C SER A 80 -10.59 -7.45 14.42
N LEU A 81 -9.95 -6.57 13.64
CA LEU A 81 -8.65 -5.97 13.96
C LEU A 81 -8.77 -4.56 14.54
N ARG A 82 -9.95 -3.92 14.51
CA ARG A 82 -10.10 -2.49 14.85
C ARG A 82 -9.71 -2.14 16.28
N SER A 83 -9.91 -3.07 17.21
CA SER A 83 -9.62 -2.90 18.64
C SER A 83 -8.33 -3.58 19.07
N VAL A 84 -7.58 -4.18 18.14
CA VAL A 84 -6.33 -4.88 18.42
C VAL A 84 -5.19 -3.86 18.34
N GLU A 85 -4.31 -3.83 19.33
CA GLU A 85 -3.12 -2.99 19.27
C GLU A 85 -2.19 -3.43 18.13
N GLN A 86 -1.53 -2.48 17.47
CA GLN A 86 -0.69 -2.79 16.31
C GLN A 86 0.46 -3.73 16.67
N ALA A 87 1.03 -3.58 17.87
CA ALA A 87 2.11 -4.42 18.37
C ALA A 87 1.71 -5.89 18.59
N ASP A 88 0.42 -6.16 18.77
CA ASP A 88 -0.12 -7.51 18.98
C ASP A 88 -0.48 -8.21 17.67
N ILE A 89 -0.46 -7.48 16.55
CA ILE A 89 -0.72 -8.04 15.23
C ILE A 89 0.58 -8.62 14.68
N GLN A 90 0.55 -9.91 14.37
CA GLN A 90 1.70 -10.62 13.85
C GLN A 90 1.41 -11.19 12.47
N PHE A 91 2.40 -11.06 11.58
CA PHE A 91 2.30 -11.51 10.20
C PHE A 91 3.09 -12.78 9.99
N PHE A 92 2.52 -13.71 9.23
CA PHE A 92 3.14 -15.00 8.95
C PHE A 92 2.94 -15.38 7.48
N VAL A 93 3.82 -16.24 6.97
CA VAL A 93 3.64 -16.90 5.68
C VAL A 93 3.09 -18.31 5.90
N ARG A 94 2.23 -18.81 5.00
CA ARG A 94 1.48 -20.08 5.17
C ARG A 94 2.28 -21.29 5.69
N LYS A 95 3.58 -21.40 5.39
CA LYS A 95 4.40 -22.54 5.83
C LYS A 95 5.07 -22.34 7.19
N SER A 96 5.12 -21.10 7.70
CA SER A 96 5.71 -20.75 8.98
C SER A 96 4.63 -20.17 9.86
N HIS A 97 3.97 -21.03 10.64
CA HIS A 97 3.07 -20.63 11.72
C HIS A 97 3.84 -20.36 13.03
N THR A 98 5.16 -20.51 13.02
CA THR A 98 5.98 -20.44 14.23
C THR A 98 6.87 -19.21 14.27
N ASN A 99 7.35 -18.75 13.11
CA ASN A 99 8.19 -17.56 13.01
C ASN A 99 7.41 -16.42 12.34
N PRO A 100 7.14 -15.32 13.06
CA PRO A 100 6.54 -14.14 12.48
C PRO A 100 7.51 -13.48 11.50
N LEU A 101 6.96 -12.81 10.49
CA LEU A 101 7.71 -11.95 9.59
C LEU A 101 8.18 -10.71 10.35
N PRO A 102 9.43 -10.27 10.14
CA PRO A 102 9.91 -9.03 10.73
C PRO A 102 9.14 -7.82 10.17
N PRO A 103 8.87 -6.78 10.97
CA PRO A 103 8.06 -5.62 10.55
C PRO A 103 8.57 -4.92 9.28
N GLY A 104 9.88 -4.87 9.08
CA GLY A 104 10.51 -4.29 7.89
C GLY A 104 10.43 -5.15 6.61
N THR A 105 9.75 -6.30 6.63
CA THR A 105 9.52 -7.08 5.41
C THR A 105 8.70 -6.25 4.42
N THR A 106 9.23 -6.09 3.21
CA THR A 106 8.61 -5.24 2.20
C THR A 106 7.35 -5.90 1.61
N ILE A 107 6.39 -5.08 1.21
CA ILE A 107 5.17 -5.57 0.55
C ILE A 107 5.49 -6.24 -0.78
N GLU A 108 6.51 -5.78 -1.49
CA GLU A 108 6.97 -6.36 -2.77
C GLU A 108 7.46 -7.81 -2.58
N GLU A 109 8.26 -8.07 -1.53
CA GLU A 109 8.73 -9.42 -1.19
C GLU A 109 7.57 -10.37 -0.91
N ILE A 110 6.55 -9.89 -0.18
CA ILE A 110 5.35 -10.68 0.12
C ILE A 110 4.57 -10.93 -1.17
N GLN A 111 4.37 -9.89 -1.97
CA GLN A 111 3.57 -9.94 -3.18
C GLN A 111 4.07 -10.97 -4.20
N ALA A 112 5.39 -11.15 -4.31
CA ALA A 112 6.00 -12.07 -5.27
C ALA A 112 5.45 -13.50 -5.18
N ASN A 113 5.11 -13.97 -3.98
CA ASN A 113 4.61 -15.33 -3.74
C ASN A 113 3.17 -15.37 -3.20
N ASN A 114 2.51 -14.22 -3.11
CA ASN A 114 1.22 -14.10 -2.46
C ASN A 114 0.07 -14.54 -3.38
N THR A 115 -0.60 -15.61 -2.99
CA THR A 115 -1.75 -16.17 -3.72
C THR A 115 -2.87 -16.53 -2.75
N ASP A 116 -4.05 -16.89 -3.25
CA ASP A 116 -5.14 -17.44 -2.44
C ASP A 116 -4.71 -18.72 -1.69
N LYS A 117 -3.81 -19.49 -2.30
CA LYS A 117 -3.17 -20.68 -1.72
C LYS A 117 -1.97 -20.34 -0.84
N VAL A 118 -1.38 -19.17 -0.93
CA VAL A 118 -0.26 -18.75 -0.07
C VAL A 118 -0.54 -17.33 0.41
N PRO A 119 -1.57 -17.15 1.26
CA PRO A 119 -1.93 -15.84 1.76
C PRO A 119 -0.94 -15.39 2.85
N LEU A 120 -0.90 -14.08 3.07
CA LEU A 120 -0.32 -13.49 4.26
C LEU A 120 -1.25 -13.80 5.44
N ILE A 121 -0.76 -14.55 6.42
CA ILE A 121 -1.52 -14.89 7.61
C ILE A 121 -1.37 -13.77 8.63
N VAL A 122 -2.48 -13.36 9.22
CA VAL A 122 -2.53 -12.33 10.27
C VAL A 122 -3.05 -12.98 11.53
N ARG A 123 -2.22 -12.99 12.56
CA ARG A 123 -2.56 -13.47 13.90
C ARG A 123 -2.71 -12.30 14.84
N TYR A 124 -3.61 -12.45 15.81
CA TYR A 124 -3.89 -11.45 16.82
C TYR A 124 -4.50 -12.12 18.05
N PRO A 125 -4.38 -11.50 19.24
CA PRO A 125 -5.09 -11.95 20.42
C PRO A 125 -6.60 -11.85 20.22
N LEU A 126 -7.33 -12.92 20.54
CA LEU A 126 -8.81 -12.93 20.56
C LEU A 126 -9.35 -12.35 21.86
N SER A 127 -8.59 -12.48 22.94
CA SER A 127 -8.91 -11.90 24.24
C SER A 127 -7.64 -11.64 25.05
N ASN A 128 -7.74 -10.75 26.02
CA ASN A 128 -6.69 -10.53 27.03
C ASN A 128 -6.64 -11.69 28.05
N ASP A 129 -7.61 -12.60 28.01
CA ASP A 129 -7.60 -13.81 28.83
C ASP A 129 -6.46 -14.74 28.40
N THR A 130 -5.84 -15.38 29.38
CA THR A 130 -4.78 -16.36 29.17
C THR A 130 -5.29 -17.75 29.54
N VAL A 131 -4.92 -18.75 28.74
CA VAL A 131 -5.15 -20.15 29.07
C VAL A 131 -3.99 -20.60 29.96
N GLY A 132 -4.29 -20.84 31.23
CA GLY A 132 -3.34 -21.42 32.17
C GLY A 132 -3.31 -22.95 32.02
N ILE A 133 -2.18 -23.49 31.59
CA ILE A 133 -1.94 -24.94 31.60
C ILE A 133 -1.03 -25.23 32.79
N GLU A 134 -1.55 -26.02 33.74
CA GLU A 134 -0.77 -26.54 34.85
C GLU A 134 -0.45 -28.01 34.58
N VAL A 135 0.83 -28.30 34.35
CA VAL A 135 1.33 -29.66 34.15
C VAL A 135 2.03 -30.09 35.43
N THR A 136 1.53 -31.18 36.03
CA THR A 136 2.19 -31.83 37.17
C THR A 136 2.92 -33.06 36.67
N HIS A 137 4.25 -33.08 36.80
CA HIS A 137 5.06 -34.25 36.45
C HIS A 137 5.88 -34.72 37.65
N ILE A 138 5.49 -35.86 38.21
CA ILE A 138 6.09 -36.56 39.37
C ILE A 138 6.12 -35.71 40.65
N LYS A 139 6.92 -34.63 40.70
CA LYS A 139 7.02 -33.67 41.82
C LYS A 139 7.10 -32.20 41.37
N SER A 140 7.15 -31.95 40.07
CA SER A 140 7.34 -30.62 39.50
C SER A 140 6.02 -30.08 38.98
N HIS A 141 5.74 -28.81 39.28
CA HIS A 141 4.60 -28.07 38.75
C HIS A 141 5.12 -27.07 37.73
N ILE A 142 4.70 -27.22 36.48
CA ILE A 142 5.00 -26.25 35.41
C ILE A 142 3.71 -25.53 35.09
N LYS A 143 3.73 -24.21 35.27
CA LYS A 143 2.64 -23.33 34.84
C LYS A 143 3.05 -22.67 33.52
N ILE A 144 2.23 -22.86 32.50
CA ILE A 144 2.39 -22.23 31.20
C ILE A 144 1.17 -21.35 31.00
N SER A 145 1.38 -20.05 30.83
CA SER A 145 0.32 -19.11 30.45
C SER A 145 0.41 -18.87 28.96
N LEU A 146 -0.63 -19.27 28.23
CA LEU A 146 -0.72 -19.04 26.79
C LEU A 146 -1.70 -17.90 26.55
N ALA A 147 -1.31 -16.91 25.76
CA ALA A 147 -2.25 -15.90 25.28
C ALA A 147 -3.35 -16.58 24.45
N HIS A 148 -4.60 -16.19 24.67
CA HIS A 148 -5.70 -16.66 23.83
C HIS A 148 -5.63 -15.95 22.48
N SER A 149 -4.78 -16.49 21.60
CA SER A 149 -4.59 -16.01 20.24
C SER A 149 -5.40 -16.86 19.27
N THR A 150 -5.60 -16.35 18.07
CA THR A 150 -6.15 -17.12 16.95
C THR A 150 -5.31 -18.33 16.55
N GLY A 151 -4.07 -18.46 17.06
CA GLY A 151 -3.06 -19.42 16.62
C GLY A 151 -3.10 -20.74 17.37
N THR A 152 -3.57 -21.78 16.68
CA THR A 152 -3.35 -23.20 17.01
C THR A 152 -2.04 -23.72 16.45
#